data_AF-A0A1E1WM31-F1
#
_entry.id   AF-A0A1E1WM31-F1
#
_cell.length_a   1.000
_cell.length_b   1.000
_cell.length_c   1.000
_cell.angle_alpha   90.00
_cell.angle_beta   90.00
_cell.angle_gamma   90.00
#
_symmetry.space_group_name_H-M   'P 1'
#
loop_
_entity.id
_entity.type
_entity.pdbx_description
1 polymer ?
#
loop_
_entity_poly.entity_id
_entity_poly.type
_entity_poly.pdbx_seq_one_letter_code
_entity_poly.pdbx_strand_id
1 'polypeptide(L)'
;MDFIVDTIGDDDLQEKTELLGKDEKPYFIEKEDRTQAILNLFEKKKQELDAKETAEEEVQNKLKNLKIDSLFDDFFREMHWTHNVLVKKEKRRLFHFDQLDIETGKLKSKLGAVDVEKEMKKSVLQPGIEKELRLPKYDVSERKLKALRKKEREKTKGPGWFNMPAPEVTEELKNDLQV
;
A
#
# COMPACT_ATOMS: atom_id res chain seq x y z
N MET A 1 -26.45 -74.06 -41.19
CA MET A 1 -25.85 -73.29 -40.09
C MET A 1 -24.76 -74.17 -39.51
N ASP A 2 -23.50 -73.82 -39.78
CA ASP A 2 -22.37 -74.53 -39.19
C ASP A 2 -22.09 -73.90 -37.83
N PHE A 3 -22.41 -74.63 -36.77
CA PHE A 3 -22.10 -74.22 -35.40
C PHE A 3 -20.66 -74.61 -35.12
N ILE A 4 -19.78 -73.62 -34.97
CA ILE A 4 -18.44 -73.83 -34.44
C ILE A 4 -18.61 -74.04 -32.93
N VAL A 5 -18.49 -75.28 -32.49
CA VAL A 5 -18.45 -75.61 -31.06
C VAL A 5 -16.99 -75.55 -30.63
N ASP A 6 -16.66 -74.52 -29.86
CA ASP A 6 -15.35 -74.38 -29.24
C ASP A 6 -15.24 -75.40 -28.09
N THR A 7 -14.35 -76.37 -28.24
CA THR A 7 -14.16 -77.47 -27.28
C THR A 7 -12.96 -77.28 -26.37
N ILE A 8 -12.17 -76.21 -26.55
CA ILE A 8 -11.07 -75.87 -25.65
C ILE A 8 -11.69 -75.02 -24.55
N GLY A 9 -12.21 -75.68 -23.50
CA GLY A 9 -12.61 -74.98 -22.30
C GLY A 9 -11.39 -74.33 -21.63
N ASP A 10 -11.59 -73.16 -21.03
CA ASP A 10 -10.57 -72.54 -20.17
C ASP A 10 -10.24 -73.50 -19.00
N ASP A 11 -9.07 -74.15 -19.06
CA ASP A 11 -8.57 -75.04 -17.99
C ASP A 11 -8.49 -74.30 -16.65
N ASP A 12 -8.27 -72.98 -16.70
CA ASP A 12 -8.19 -72.10 -15.53
C ASP A 12 -9.50 -71.99 -14.73
N LEU A 13 -10.66 -72.35 -15.31
CA LEU A 13 -11.94 -72.38 -14.59
C LEU A 13 -12.08 -73.58 -13.64
N GLN A 14 -11.32 -74.66 -13.83
CA GLN A 14 -11.43 -75.85 -12.97
C GLN A 14 -10.81 -75.62 -11.58
N GLU A 15 -9.79 -74.76 -11.49
CA GLU A 15 -9.12 -74.42 -10.23
C GLU A 15 -9.70 -73.16 -9.56
N LYS A 16 -10.57 -72.42 -10.26
CA LYS A 16 -11.11 -71.15 -9.77
C LYS A 16 -12.24 -71.40 -8.77
N THR A 17 -11.90 -71.38 -7.48
CA THR A 17 -12.84 -71.57 -6.37
C THR A 17 -13.68 -70.34 -6.05
N GLU A 18 -13.25 -69.15 -6.48
CA GLU A 18 -13.90 -67.86 -6.19
C GLU A 18 -14.19 -67.08 -7.49
N LEU A 19 -15.34 -66.39 -7.54
CA LEU A 19 -15.81 -65.69 -8.75
C LEU A 19 -14.99 -64.42 -9.05
N LEU A 20 -14.45 -63.76 -8.03
CA LEU A 20 -13.60 -62.57 -8.13
C LEU A 20 -12.13 -62.97 -7.92
N GLY A 21 -11.22 -62.39 -8.70
CA GLY A 21 -9.78 -62.55 -8.43
C GLY A 21 -9.38 -61.90 -7.10
N LYS A 22 -8.36 -62.42 -6.40
CA LYS A 22 -7.82 -61.81 -5.16
C LYS A 22 -7.43 -60.33 -5.32
N ASP A 23 -7.14 -59.91 -6.55
CA ASP A 23 -6.76 -58.54 -6.88
C ASP A 23 -7.96 -57.66 -7.35
N GLU A 24 -9.12 -58.26 -7.56
CA GLU A 24 -10.34 -57.56 -7.95
C GLU A 24 -11.10 -57.11 -6.69
N LYS A 25 -11.08 -55.80 -6.42
CA LYS A 25 -11.81 -55.23 -5.28
C LYS A 25 -13.31 -55.25 -5.57
N PRO A 26 -14.17 -55.71 -4.64
CA PRO A 26 -15.61 -55.67 -4.81
C PRO A 26 -16.07 -54.23 -5.05
N TYR A 27 -17.04 -54.05 -5.95
CA TYR A 27 -17.60 -52.72 -6.30
C TYR A 27 -18.22 -51.95 -5.12
N PHE A 28 -18.37 -52.59 -3.95
CA PHE A 28 -18.74 -51.98 -2.69
C PHE A 28 -17.51 -51.79 -1.81
N ILE A 29 -16.86 -50.64 -1.92
CA ILE A 29 -15.89 -50.18 -0.92
C ILE A 29 -16.69 -49.83 0.35
N GLU A 30 -16.37 -50.44 1.48
CA GLU A 30 -16.98 -50.11 2.77
C GLU A 30 -16.79 -48.60 3.05
N LYS A 31 -17.80 -47.96 3.65
CA LYS A 31 -17.78 -46.50 3.83
C LYS A 31 -16.56 -46.07 4.66
N GLU A 32 -16.13 -46.90 5.60
CA GLU A 32 -14.94 -46.72 6.41
C GLU A 32 -13.63 -46.71 5.60
N ASP A 33 -13.46 -47.61 4.63
CA ASP A 33 -12.24 -47.65 3.80
C ASP A 33 -12.13 -46.40 2.92
N ARG A 34 -13.28 -45.93 2.43
CA ARG A 34 -13.35 -44.68 1.66
C ARG A 34 -13.01 -43.47 2.52
N THR A 35 -13.50 -43.39 3.76
CA THR A 35 -13.16 -42.27 4.66
C THR A 35 -11.69 -42.31 5.05
N GLN A 36 -11.11 -43.47 5.32
CA GLN A 36 -9.67 -43.61 5.60
C GLN A 36 -8.82 -43.19 4.40
N ALA A 37 -9.18 -43.60 3.18
CA ALA A 37 -8.49 -43.18 1.97
C ALA A 37 -8.53 -41.65 1.77
N ILE A 38 -9.68 -41.03 2.07
CA ILE A 38 -9.84 -39.57 2.02
C ILE A 38 -8.97 -38.88 3.06
N LEU A 39 -8.94 -39.37 4.31
CA LEU A 39 -8.11 -38.81 5.38
C LEU A 39 -6.62 -38.87 5.04
N ASN A 40 -6.13 -40.00 4.53
CA ASN A 40 -4.75 -40.16 4.09
C ASN A 40 -4.39 -39.17 2.96
N LEU A 41 -5.35 -38.85 2.09
CA LEU A 41 -5.16 -37.89 1.00
C LEU A 41 -5.04 -36.46 1.52
N PHE A 42 -5.84 -36.10 2.53
CA PHE A 42 -5.73 -34.82 3.24
C PHE A 42 -4.41 -34.69 3.99
N GLU A 43 -3.94 -35.74 4.67
CA GLU A 43 -2.65 -35.73 5.37
C GLU A 43 -1.47 -35.53 4.40
N LYS A 44 -1.46 -36.26 3.27
CA LYS A 44 -0.45 -36.05 2.22
C LYS A 44 -0.48 -34.63 1.68
N LYS A 45 -1.67 -34.10 1.39
CA LYS A 45 -1.82 -32.72 0.91
C LYS A 45 -1.36 -31.70 1.93
N LYS A 46 -1.59 -31.95 3.22
CA LYS A 46 -1.08 -31.10 4.30
C LYS A 46 0.44 -31.11 4.34
N GLN A 47 1.07 -32.28 4.30
CA GLN A 47 2.54 -32.40 4.24
C GLN A 47 3.14 -31.70 3.00
N GLU A 48 2.50 -31.82 1.84
CA GLU A 48 2.92 -31.10 0.63
C GLU A 48 2.84 -29.57 0.79
N LEU A 49 1.83 -29.06 1.49
CA LEU A 49 1.69 -27.62 1.76
C LEU A 49 2.72 -27.15 2.79
N ASP A 50 2.88 -27.87 3.89
CA ASP A 50 3.88 -27.56 4.93
C ASP A 50 5.30 -27.53 4.32
N ALA A 51 5.62 -28.45 3.40
CA ALA A 51 6.90 -28.48 2.69
C ALA A 51 7.10 -27.31 1.71
N LYS A 52 6.03 -26.77 1.13
CA LYS A 52 6.10 -25.57 0.29
C LYS A 52 6.30 -24.33 1.14
N GLU A 53 5.60 -24.22 2.27
CA GLU A 53 5.77 -23.11 3.20
C GLU A 53 7.22 -23.04 3.70
N THR A 54 7.82 -24.16 4.11
CA THR A 54 9.23 -24.17 4.53
C THR A 54 10.20 -23.77 3.40
N ALA A 55 9.97 -24.27 2.17
CA ALA A 55 10.79 -23.89 1.02
C ALA A 55 10.67 -22.39 0.68
N GLU A 56 9.47 -21.82 0.78
CA GLU A 56 9.23 -20.39 0.58
C GLU A 56 9.90 -19.53 1.67
N GLU A 57 9.81 -19.96 2.94
CA GLU A 57 10.49 -19.30 4.06
C GLU A 57 12.02 -19.29 3.89
N GLU A 58 12.61 -20.39 3.43
CA GLU A 58 14.04 -20.46 3.11
C GLU A 58 14.45 -19.48 2.01
N VAL A 59 13.65 -19.38 0.94
CA VAL A 59 13.88 -18.41 -0.14
C VAL A 59 13.77 -16.99 0.40
N GLN A 60 12.76 -16.69 1.21
CA GLN A 60 12.63 -15.37 1.83
C GLN A 60 13.79 -15.03 2.76
N ASN A 61 14.28 -16.00 3.54
CA ASN A 61 15.44 -15.77 4.41
C ASN A 61 16.71 -15.50 3.59
N LYS A 62 16.92 -16.19 2.47
CA LYS A 62 17.99 -15.88 1.51
C LYS A 62 17.84 -14.48 0.93
N LEU A 63 16.63 -14.07 0.56
CA LEU A 63 16.34 -12.74 0.04
C LEU A 63 16.54 -11.63 1.09
N LYS A 64 16.11 -11.83 2.34
CA LYS A 64 16.32 -10.87 3.45
C LYS A 64 17.81 -10.66 3.77
N ASN A 65 18.63 -11.70 3.60
CA ASN A 65 20.06 -11.61 3.82
C ASN A 65 20.80 -10.85 2.69
N LEU A 66 20.17 -10.72 1.52
CA LEU A 66 20.70 -9.91 0.43
C LEU A 66 20.40 -8.42 0.72
N LYS A 67 21.42 -7.67 1.16
CA LYS A 67 21.34 -6.21 1.36
C LYS A 67 21.35 -5.43 0.04
N ILE A 68 20.47 -5.78 -0.89
CA ILE A 68 20.36 -5.09 -2.19
C ILE A 68 19.77 -3.69 -2.01
N ASP A 69 18.88 -3.51 -1.02
CA ASP A 69 18.14 -2.26 -0.82
C ASP A 69 19.05 -1.06 -0.48
N SER A 70 20.20 -1.27 0.15
CA SER A 70 21.13 -0.17 0.50
C SER A 70 22.16 0.14 -0.58
N LEU A 71 22.27 -0.69 -1.64
CA LEU A 71 23.36 -0.57 -2.61
C LEU A 71 23.25 0.69 -3.49
N PHE A 72 22.03 1.20 -3.65
CA PHE A 72 21.75 2.38 -4.45
C PHE A 72 21.38 3.61 -3.60
N ASP A 73 21.33 3.49 -2.27
CA ASP A 73 20.94 4.60 -1.39
C ASP A 73 21.92 5.77 -1.48
N ASP A 74 23.23 5.50 -1.54
CA ASP A 74 24.25 6.53 -1.69
C ASP A 74 24.17 7.21 -3.07
N PHE A 75 23.92 6.42 -4.13
CA PHE A 75 23.69 6.93 -5.48
C PHE A 75 22.43 7.82 -5.56
N PHE A 76 21.32 7.40 -4.95
CA PHE A 76 20.08 8.20 -4.95
C PHE A 76 20.22 9.49 -4.14
N ARG A 77 21.02 9.49 -3.06
CA ARG A 77 21.36 10.69 -2.29
C ARG A 77 22.21 11.66 -3.11
N GLU A 78 23.22 11.15 -3.81
CA GLU A 78 24.11 11.93 -4.69
C GLU A 78 23.35 12.54 -5.88
N MET A 79 22.43 11.78 -6.47
CA MET A 79 21.57 12.25 -7.57
C MET A 79 20.40 13.13 -7.12
N HIS A 80 20.27 13.40 -5.82
CA HIS A 80 19.16 14.14 -5.21
C HIS A 80 17.76 13.59 -5.56
N TRP A 81 17.64 12.28 -5.84
CA TRP A 81 16.38 11.61 -6.13
C TRP A 81 15.61 11.27 -4.84
N THR A 82 15.37 12.30 -4.03
CA THR A 82 14.64 12.22 -2.75
C THR A 82 13.12 12.19 -2.91
N HIS A 83 12.62 12.21 -4.15
CA HIS A 83 11.20 12.17 -4.51
C HIS A 83 10.82 10.84 -5.16
N ASN A 84 11.45 9.74 -4.77
CA ASN A 84 11.00 8.44 -5.21
C ASN A 84 9.64 8.15 -4.57
N VAL A 85 8.61 7.99 -5.39
CA VAL A 85 7.28 7.45 -5.01
C VAL A 85 7.41 6.10 -4.27
N LEU A 86 8.55 5.44 -4.44
CA LEU A 86 8.94 4.17 -3.83
C LEU A 86 9.53 4.27 -2.42
N VAL A 87 9.92 5.45 -1.94
CA VAL A 87 10.25 5.62 -0.51
C VAL A 87 8.92 5.54 0.24
N LYS A 88 8.54 4.33 0.63
CA LYS A 88 7.46 4.09 1.57
C LYS A 88 7.85 4.81 2.85
N LYS A 89 7.30 6.03 3.04
CA LYS A 89 7.27 6.65 4.35
C LYS A 89 6.60 5.63 5.26
N GLU A 90 7.37 5.03 6.17
CA GLU A 90 6.81 4.16 7.19
C GLU A 90 5.73 4.96 7.91
N LYS A 91 4.47 4.57 7.69
CA LYS A 91 3.35 5.20 8.38
C LYS A 91 3.51 4.82 9.84
N ARG A 92 3.95 5.77 10.65
CA ARG A 92 3.97 5.62 12.11
C ARG A 92 2.60 5.14 12.54
N ARG A 93 2.53 4.03 13.30
CA ARG A 93 1.28 3.51 13.83
C ARG A 93 0.64 4.62 14.68
N LEU A 94 -0.51 5.15 14.24
CA LEU A 94 -1.18 6.25 14.96
C LEU A 94 -1.74 5.78 16.32
N PHE A 95 -2.02 4.49 16.44
CA PHE A 95 -2.57 3.87 17.64
C PHE A 95 -1.62 2.82 18.21
N HIS A 96 -1.38 2.94 19.51
CA HIS A 96 -0.71 1.95 20.34
C HIS A 96 -1.69 1.60 21.47
N PHE A 97 -1.86 0.30 21.75
CA PHE A 97 -2.85 -0.19 22.72
C PHE A 97 -2.61 0.31 24.16
N ASP A 98 -1.38 0.73 24.48
CA ASP A 98 -0.99 1.32 25.77
C ASP A 98 -1.48 2.76 26.01
N GLN A 99 -2.36 3.30 25.16
CA GLN A 99 -2.84 4.68 25.26
C GLN A 99 -3.89 4.90 26.36
N LEU A 100 -4.38 3.86 27.04
CA LEU A 100 -5.38 3.99 28.12
C LEU A 100 -4.72 3.83 29.50
N ASP A 101 -5.00 4.75 30.41
CA ASP A 101 -4.72 4.59 31.84
C ASP A 101 -5.85 3.79 32.49
N ILE A 102 -5.54 2.58 32.95
CA ILE A 102 -6.51 1.64 33.54
C ILE A 102 -7.09 2.20 34.85
N GLU A 103 -6.30 2.98 35.59
CA GLU A 103 -6.71 3.56 36.89
C GLU A 103 -7.63 4.78 36.74
N THR A 104 -7.41 5.60 35.71
CA THR A 104 -8.18 6.84 35.50
C THR A 104 -9.28 6.69 34.44
N GLY A 105 -9.25 5.60 33.66
CA GLY A 105 -10.15 5.35 32.53
C GLY A 105 -9.97 6.35 31.37
N LYS A 106 -8.93 7.18 31.40
CA LYS A 106 -8.67 8.24 30.40
C LYS A 106 -7.52 7.83 29.49
N LEU A 107 -7.51 8.40 28.29
CA LEU A 107 -6.37 8.23 27.38
C LEU A 107 -5.16 9.00 27.93
N LYS A 108 -3.99 8.34 28.02
CA LYS A 108 -2.68 8.94 28.32
C LYS A 108 -2.31 10.03 27.32
N SER A 109 -2.67 9.82 26.06
CA SER A 109 -2.51 10.82 25.01
C SER A 109 -3.68 11.80 25.01
N LYS A 110 -3.39 13.08 24.75
CA LYS A 110 -4.37 14.13 24.41
C LYS A 110 -5.02 13.91 23.02
N LEU A 111 -5.20 12.66 22.60
CA LEU A 111 -5.82 12.30 21.34
C LEU A 111 -7.32 12.65 21.43
N GLY A 112 -7.74 13.63 20.64
CA GLY A 112 -9.10 14.20 20.71
C GLY A 112 -9.23 15.47 21.56
N ALA A 113 -8.18 15.88 22.29
CA ALA A 113 -8.16 17.21 22.88
C ALA A 113 -7.87 18.23 21.77
N VAL A 114 -8.88 19.01 21.41
CA VAL A 114 -8.72 20.10 20.44
C VAL A 114 -8.19 21.31 21.19
N ASP A 115 -7.04 21.82 20.74
CA ASP A 115 -6.52 23.10 21.19
C ASP A 115 -7.36 24.22 20.56
N VAL A 116 -8.39 24.63 21.29
CA VAL A 116 -9.39 25.60 20.82
C VAL A 116 -8.73 26.91 20.43
N GLU A 117 -7.75 27.40 21.20
CA GLU A 117 -7.06 28.66 20.88
C GLU A 117 -6.30 28.57 19.55
N LYS A 118 -5.62 27.45 19.31
CA LYS A 118 -4.87 27.21 18.08
C LYS A 118 -5.79 27.11 16.86
N GLU A 119 -6.94 26.46 16.98
CA GLU A 119 -7.89 26.36 15.88
C GLU A 119 -8.65 27.67 15.64
N MET A 120 -9.01 28.39 16.72
CA MET A 120 -9.65 29.70 16.62
C MET A 120 -8.78 30.74 15.91
N LYS A 121 -7.44 30.67 16.04
CA LYS A 121 -6.50 31.55 15.31
C LYS A 121 -6.59 31.42 13.79
N LYS A 122 -6.93 30.24 13.26
CA LYS A 122 -7.10 30.02 11.81
C LYS A 122 -8.48 30.44 11.32
N SER A 123 -9.42 30.67 12.23
CA SER A 123 -10.79 31.01 11.86
C SER A 123 -10.87 32.41 11.24
N VAL A 124 -11.89 32.61 10.41
CA VAL A 124 -12.23 33.92 9.87
C VAL A 124 -12.78 34.84 10.96
N LEU A 125 -13.27 34.30 12.08
CA LEU A 125 -13.92 35.03 13.16
C LEU A 125 -12.92 35.45 14.24
N GLN A 126 -12.07 36.42 13.90
CA GLN A 126 -11.12 37.04 14.83
C GLN A 126 -11.78 38.11 15.71
N PRO A 127 -11.35 38.28 16.97
CA PRO A 127 -11.81 39.37 17.82
C PRO A 127 -11.54 40.74 17.15
N GLY A 128 -12.56 41.60 17.07
CA GLY A 128 -12.45 42.92 16.44
C GLY A 128 -13.09 43.05 15.06
N ILE A 129 -13.59 41.96 14.48
CA ILE A 129 -14.36 41.97 13.22
C ILE A 129 -15.62 42.82 13.30
N GLU A 130 -16.20 42.95 14.49
CA GLU A 130 -17.37 43.80 14.75
C GLU A 130 -17.14 45.28 14.39
N LYS A 131 -15.88 45.73 14.38
CA LYS A 131 -15.49 47.10 14.02
C LYS A 131 -15.35 47.28 12.51
N GLU A 132 -15.23 46.20 11.74
CA GLU A 132 -15.07 46.27 10.30
C GLU A 132 -16.43 46.51 9.63
N LEU A 133 -16.53 47.57 8.82
CA LEU A 133 -17.77 47.89 8.09
C LEU A 133 -18.16 46.77 7.10
N ARG A 134 -17.18 46.00 6.61
CA ARG A 134 -17.38 44.92 5.63
C ARG A 134 -16.38 43.80 5.86
N LEU A 135 -16.89 42.57 5.88
CA LEU A 135 -16.06 41.37 5.95
C LEU A 135 -15.17 41.22 4.70
N PRO A 136 -13.97 40.62 4.84
CA PRO A 136 -13.18 40.22 3.70
C PRO A 136 -13.99 39.27 2.81
N LYS A 137 -13.94 39.50 1.50
CA LYS A 137 -14.66 38.65 0.54
C LYS A 137 -13.96 37.30 0.46
N TYR A 138 -14.74 36.22 0.54
CA TYR A 138 -14.24 34.85 0.36
C TYR A 138 -13.56 34.69 -1.00
N ASP A 139 -14.20 35.18 -2.06
CA ASP A 139 -13.69 35.14 -3.42
C ASP A 139 -13.20 36.50 -3.92
N VAL A 140 -12.05 36.47 -4.59
CA VAL A 140 -11.49 37.62 -5.29
C VAL A 140 -12.01 37.59 -6.72
N SER A 141 -12.63 38.69 -7.18
CA SER A 141 -13.08 38.77 -8.57
C SER A 141 -11.90 38.62 -9.55
N GLU A 142 -12.16 38.02 -10.71
CA GLU A 142 -11.12 37.78 -11.72
C GLU A 142 -10.37 39.06 -12.10
N ARG A 143 -11.09 40.20 -12.19
CA ARG A 143 -10.51 41.50 -12.49
C ARG A 143 -9.49 41.93 -11.42
N LYS A 144 -9.80 41.70 -10.13
CA LYS A 144 -8.88 41.99 -9.03
C LYS A 144 -7.67 41.06 -9.05
N LEU A 145 -7.86 39.76 -9.31
CA LEU A 145 -6.75 38.82 -9.47
C LEU A 145 -5.83 39.20 -10.63
N LYS A 146 -6.39 39.59 -11.78
CA LYS A 146 -5.62 40.09 -12.94
C LYS A 146 -4.81 41.34 -12.58
N ALA A 147 -5.40 42.26 -11.81
CA ALA A 147 -4.71 43.45 -11.32
C ALA A 147 -3.57 43.12 -10.35
N LEU A 148 -3.77 42.17 -9.42
CA LEU A 148 -2.73 41.71 -8.49
C LEU A 148 -1.55 41.07 -9.24
N ARG A 149 -1.83 40.15 -10.18
CA ARG A 149 -0.80 39.56 -11.04
C ARG A 149 -0.06 40.59 -11.88
N LYS A 150 -0.75 41.65 -12.33
CA LYS A 150 -0.11 42.76 -13.03
C LYS A 150 0.89 43.48 -12.12
N LYS A 151 0.48 43.82 -10.90
CA LYS A 151 1.38 44.43 -9.89
C LYS A 151 2.57 43.54 -9.55
N GLU A 152 2.37 42.23 -9.43
CA GLU A 152 3.46 41.27 -9.20
C GLU A 152 4.46 41.25 -10.36
N ARG A 153 3.96 41.29 -11.61
CA ARG A 153 4.82 41.41 -12.79
C ARG A 153 5.51 42.75 -12.91
N GLU A 154 4.89 43.85 -12.49
CA GLU A 154 5.50 45.20 -12.49
C GLU A 154 6.68 45.29 -11.52
N LYS A 155 6.69 44.49 -10.44
CA LYS A 155 7.82 44.40 -9.50
C LYS A 155 9.04 43.69 -10.07
N THR A 156 8.90 42.95 -11.17
CA THR A 156 10.00 42.22 -11.78
C THR A 156 10.24 42.69 -13.22
N LYS A 157 11.45 42.50 -13.74
CA LYS A 157 11.75 42.74 -15.17
C LYS A 157 11.21 41.64 -16.08
N GLY A 158 10.53 40.65 -15.51
CA GLY A 158 9.88 39.56 -16.21
C GLY A 158 10.70 38.27 -16.30
N PRO A 159 10.09 37.19 -16.81
CA PRO A 159 10.70 35.86 -16.84
C PRO A 159 11.86 35.76 -17.81
N GLY A 160 11.86 36.54 -18.90
CA GLY A 160 12.98 36.62 -19.85
C GLY A 160 14.24 37.27 -19.25
N TRP A 161 14.12 37.87 -18.06
CA TRP A 161 15.21 38.48 -17.32
C TRP A 161 15.25 37.94 -15.87
N PHE A 162 15.19 36.61 -15.75
CA PHE A 162 15.31 35.85 -14.50
C PHE A 162 14.43 36.35 -13.34
N ASN A 163 13.29 36.98 -13.63
CA ASN A 163 12.45 37.65 -12.63
C ASN A 163 13.23 38.61 -11.71
N MET A 164 14.30 39.24 -12.22
CA MET A 164 15.05 40.23 -11.43
C MET A 164 14.12 41.35 -10.96
N PRO A 165 14.32 41.87 -9.74
CA PRO A 165 13.50 42.97 -9.23
C PRO A 165 13.66 44.20 -10.12
N ALA A 166 12.56 44.92 -10.32
CA ALA A 166 12.60 46.21 -10.99
C ALA A 166 13.32 47.23 -10.08
N PRO A 167 14.31 47.99 -10.59
CA PRO A 167 14.94 49.04 -9.82
C PRO A 167 13.92 50.06 -9.36
N GLU A 168 14.01 50.44 -8.08
CA GLU A 168 13.27 51.57 -7.54
C GLU A 168 13.91 52.85 -8.08
N VAL A 169 13.12 53.74 -8.67
CA VAL A 169 13.63 55.00 -9.22
C VAL A 169 13.85 55.97 -8.06
N THR A 170 15.02 55.89 -7.45
CA THR A 170 15.48 56.86 -6.44
C THR A 170 16.03 58.13 -7.10
N GLU A 171 16.06 59.23 -6.35
CA GLU A 171 16.58 60.51 -6.86
C GLU A 171 18.08 60.42 -7.21
N GLU A 172 18.84 59.63 -6.45
CA GLU A 172 20.25 59.32 -6.73
C GLU A 172 20.41 58.60 -8.07
N LEU A 173 19.67 57.50 -8.28
CA LEU A 173 19.69 56.74 -9.52
C LEU A 173 19.28 57.61 -10.73
N LYS A 174 18.32 58.52 -10.53
CA LYS A 174 17.88 59.45 -11.57
C LYS A 174 18.98 60.45 -11.94
N ASN A 175 19.68 61.00 -10.96
CA ASN A 175 20.79 61.92 -11.19
C ASN A 175 21.95 61.23 -11.92
N ASP A 176 22.31 60.02 -11.49
CA ASP A 176 23.36 59.22 -12.13
C ASP A 176 23.04 58.85 -13.59
N LEU A 177 21.76 58.70 -13.94
CA LEU A 177 21.32 58.45 -15.31
C LEU A 177 21.27 59.72 -16.18
N GLN A 178 21.27 60.92 -15.58
CA GLN A 178 21.21 62.21 -16.27
C GLN A 178 22.62 62.77 -16.56
N VAL A 179 23.49 61.95 -17.18
CA VAL A 179 24.78 62.39 -17.73
C VAL A 179 24.60 63.17 -19.02
#